data_AF-A0A524CST0-F1
#
_entry.id   AF-A0A524CST0-F1
#
_cell.length_a   1.000
_cell.length_b   1.000
_cell.length_c   1.000
_cell.angle_alpha   90.00
_cell.angle_beta   90.00
_cell.angle_gamma   90.00
#
_symmetry.space_group_name_H-M   'P 1'
#
loop_
_entity.id
_entity.type
_entity.pdbx_description
1 polymer ?
#
loop_
_entity_poly.entity_id
_entity_poly.type
_entity_poly.pdbx_seq_one_letter_code
_entity_poly.pdbx_strand_id
1 'polypeptide(L)'
;YLDKTDCVRIRVGGLPQEPKPPLNYAMVFSVEGLINEYIEPCMILKDGKITYEDPLVGFEQVEFPEPFGRLEAFNTSGGTSTLPLTYEDVVDNLDYKTIRYPGHGHSMWVLMKLGLMDSTEHDFAGTKVAPRTVLEGLLTENLPKAEKDATLMRISIEGWKGTESRKIEYNMIDYYDEDTGLTSMMRTTAFPAATIAVMLADGTIEEKGVLPPERVVPPEPFIEALGERGIEIERRIV
;
A
#
# COMPACT_ATOMS: atom_id res chain seq x y z
N TYR A 1 -17.01 9.05 14.95
CA TYR A 1 -16.91 10.28 14.12
C TYR A 1 -17.95 10.32 13.00
N LEU A 2 -18.38 9.16 12.50
CA LEU A 2 -19.48 9.01 11.55
C LEU A 2 -20.54 8.06 12.15
N ASP A 3 -21.78 8.16 11.69
CA ASP A 3 -22.86 7.19 11.93
C ASP A 3 -22.97 6.18 10.78
N LYS A 4 -22.61 6.58 9.56
CA LYS A 4 -22.48 5.71 8.38
C LYS A 4 -21.18 6.04 7.63
N THR A 5 -20.46 5.03 7.18
CA THR A 5 -19.28 5.17 6.32
C THR A 5 -19.64 4.77 4.89
N ASP A 6 -19.50 5.71 3.96
CA ASP A 6 -19.79 5.47 2.54
C ASP A 6 -18.53 5.03 1.77
N CYS A 7 -17.37 5.60 2.10
CA CYS A 7 -16.15 5.33 1.36
C CYS A 7 -14.89 5.32 2.24
N VAL A 8 -14.02 4.33 2.02
CA VAL A 8 -12.68 4.22 2.61
C VAL A 8 -11.67 4.09 1.47
N ARG A 9 -10.81 5.09 1.33
CA ARG A 9 -9.81 5.19 0.26
C ARG A 9 -8.42 5.12 0.87
N ILE A 10 -7.67 4.05 0.59
CA ILE A 10 -6.33 3.81 1.15
C ILE A 10 -5.29 4.03 0.06
N ARG A 11 -4.44 5.05 0.20
CA ARG A 11 -3.34 5.35 -0.73
C ARG A 11 -2.03 5.23 0.03
N VAL A 12 -1.18 4.29 -0.35
CA VAL A 12 0.11 4.03 0.33
C VAL A 12 1.21 3.83 -0.70
N GLY A 13 2.42 4.29 -0.41
CA GLY A 13 3.58 3.95 -1.24
C GLY A 13 4.90 4.13 -0.51
N GLY A 14 5.74 3.11 -0.59
CA GLY A 14 7.18 3.22 -0.36
C GLY A 14 7.87 3.75 -1.61
N LEU A 15 8.60 4.85 -1.47
CA LEU A 15 9.24 5.59 -2.56
C LEU A 15 10.70 5.84 -2.22
N PRO A 16 11.63 5.80 -3.19
CA PRO A 16 12.95 6.39 -2.98
C PRO A 16 12.81 7.90 -2.74
N GLN A 17 13.60 8.46 -1.82
CA GLN A 17 13.69 9.92 -1.66
C GLN A 17 14.38 10.56 -2.89
N GLU A 18 15.26 9.82 -3.54
CA GLU A 18 15.90 10.21 -4.80
C GLU A 18 15.45 9.29 -5.95
N PRO A 19 14.39 9.64 -6.70
CA PRO A 19 13.94 8.83 -7.82
C PRO A 19 14.98 8.82 -8.95
N LYS A 20 15.27 7.62 -9.48
CA LYS A 20 16.18 7.44 -10.61
C LYS A 20 15.44 6.86 -11.82
N PRO A 21 15.63 7.41 -13.04
CA PRO A 21 15.05 6.86 -14.25
C PRO A 21 15.58 5.43 -14.53
N PRO A 22 14.87 4.62 -15.33
CA PRO A 22 13.67 4.99 -16.10
C PRO A 22 12.35 4.84 -15.34
N LEU A 23 12.32 4.08 -14.24
CA LEU A 23 11.08 3.77 -13.51
C LEU A 23 10.83 4.67 -12.29
N ASN A 24 11.77 5.56 -11.96
CA ASN A 24 11.71 6.43 -10.77
C ASN A 24 11.39 5.61 -9.50
N TYR A 25 11.96 4.40 -9.43
CA TYR A 25 11.66 3.40 -8.41
C TYR A 25 12.97 2.76 -7.94
N ALA A 26 12.99 2.33 -6.69
CA ALA A 26 14.08 1.56 -6.10
C ALA A 26 13.50 0.34 -5.41
N MET A 27 14.24 -0.77 -5.44
CA MET A 27 13.81 -2.01 -4.78
C MET A 27 13.81 -1.83 -3.27
N VAL A 28 12.60 -1.77 -2.70
CA VAL A 28 12.33 -1.76 -1.25
C VAL A 28 11.91 -3.14 -0.72
N PHE A 29 11.51 -4.05 -1.61
CA PHE A 29 11.21 -5.47 -1.35
C PHE A 29 11.45 -6.30 -2.62
N SER A 30 11.10 -7.59 -2.58
CA SER A 30 11.37 -8.53 -3.69
C SER A 30 10.64 -8.17 -4.98
N VAL A 31 11.29 -8.42 -6.12
CA VAL A 31 10.73 -8.12 -7.45
C VAL A 31 9.54 -9.03 -7.75
N GLU A 32 9.55 -10.27 -7.27
CA GLU A 32 8.44 -11.20 -7.43
C GLU A 32 7.18 -10.68 -6.73
N GLY A 33 7.35 -10.11 -5.52
CA GLY A 33 6.26 -9.46 -4.80
C GLY A 33 5.74 -8.24 -5.55
N LEU A 34 6.64 -7.43 -6.11
CA LEU A 34 6.28 -6.24 -6.88
C LEU A 34 5.44 -6.61 -8.12
N ILE A 35 5.83 -7.67 -8.82
CA ILE A 35 5.06 -8.14 -9.99
C ILE A 35 3.71 -8.72 -9.55
N ASN A 36 3.64 -9.46 -8.44
CA ASN A 36 2.36 -9.99 -7.95
C ASN A 36 1.34 -8.86 -7.69
N GLU A 37 1.76 -7.77 -7.05
CA GLU A 37 0.93 -6.58 -6.83
C GLU A 37 0.35 -5.99 -8.13
N TYR A 38 1.05 -6.19 -9.26
CA TYR A 38 0.72 -5.63 -10.56
C TYR A 38 -0.04 -6.56 -11.50
N ILE A 39 -0.19 -7.84 -11.17
CA ILE A 39 -0.91 -8.81 -12.02
C ILE A 39 -2.10 -9.47 -11.35
N GLU A 40 -2.13 -9.53 -10.02
CA GLU A 40 -3.22 -10.17 -9.30
C GLU A 40 -4.46 -9.26 -9.24
N PRO A 41 -5.68 -9.85 -9.20
CA PRO A 41 -6.90 -9.09 -9.02
C PRO A 41 -6.91 -8.30 -7.70
N CYS A 42 -7.44 -7.09 -7.75
CA CYS A 42 -7.55 -6.20 -6.59
C CYS A 42 -8.92 -6.40 -5.92
N MET A 43 -8.95 -7.04 -4.74
CA MET A 43 -10.19 -7.21 -3.96
C MET A 43 -10.60 -5.88 -3.32
N ILE A 44 -11.83 -5.43 -3.61
CA ILE A 44 -12.39 -4.16 -3.14
C ILE A 44 -13.83 -4.36 -2.64
N LEU A 45 -14.37 -3.33 -1.97
CA LEU A 45 -15.83 -3.20 -1.76
C LEU A 45 -16.42 -2.20 -2.73
N LYS A 46 -17.55 -2.57 -3.33
CA LYS A 46 -18.39 -1.71 -4.14
C LYS A 46 -19.85 -1.95 -3.81
N ASP A 47 -20.57 -0.89 -3.47
CA ASP A 47 -21.96 -0.94 -3.01
C ASP A 47 -22.18 -1.97 -1.87
N GLY A 48 -21.21 -2.04 -0.95
CA GLY A 48 -21.24 -2.92 0.21
C GLY A 48 -20.84 -4.37 -0.06
N LYS A 49 -20.53 -4.73 -1.31
CA LYS A 49 -20.21 -6.10 -1.73
C LYS A 49 -18.79 -6.25 -2.23
N ILE A 50 -18.22 -7.42 -1.97
CA ILE A 50 -16.88 -7.76 -2.47
C ILE A 50 -16.91 -7.90 -3.99
N THR A 51 -16.00 -7.20 -4.64
CA THR A 51 -15.74 -7.33 -6.08
C THR A 51 -14.24 -7.26 -6.34
N TYR A 52 -13.85 -7.49 -7.60
CA TYR A 52 -12.46 -7.49 -8.01
C TYR A 52 -12.27 -6.54 -9.19
N GLU A 53 -11.25 -5.69 -9.10
CA GLU A 53 -10.79 -4.85 -10.21
C GLU A 53 -9.46 -5.34 -10.75
N ASP A 54 -9.17 -4.99 -12.00
CA ASP A 54 -7.85 -5.22 -12.59
C ASP A 54 -6.78 -4.40 -11.83
N PRO A 55 -5.53 -4.88 -11.76
CA PRO A 55 -4.41 -4.06 -11.32
C PRO A 55 -3.98 -3.07 -12.42
N LEU A 56 -3.17 -2.08 -12.06
CA LEU A 56 -2.61 -1.08 -12.98
C LEU A 56 -3.69 -0.32 -13.80
N VAL A 57 -4.85 -0.09 -13.18
CA VAL A 57 -5.94 0.78 -13.69
C VAL A 57 -6.37 1.77 -12.62
N GLY A 58 -7.36 2.61 -12.92
CA GLY A 58 -7.90 3.56 -11.96
C GLY A 58 -6.90 4.66 -11.60
N PHE A 59 -6.01 5.04 -12.53
CA PHE A 59 -5.01 6.09 -12.32
C PHE A 59 -5.63 7.38 -11.82
N GLU A 60 -5.11 7.88 -10.71
CA GLU A 60 -5.44 9.17 -10.14
C GLU A 60 -4.16 9.91 -9.75
N GLN A 61 -4.29 11.20 -9.52
CA GLN A 61 -3.20 12.02 -9.04
C GLN A 61 -3.41 12.31 -7.56
N VAL A 62 -2.32 12.20 -6.81
CA VAL A 62 -2.30 12.53 -5.39
C VAL A 62 -1.20 13.54 -5.16
N GLU A 63 -1.49 14.54 -4.34
CA GLU A 63 -0.55 15.59 -3.99
C GLU A 63 -0.15 15.45 -2.53
N PHE A 64 1.16 15.41 -2.30
CA PHE A 64 1.79 15.45 -0.99
C PHE A 64 2.65 16.71 -0.88
N PRO A 65 2.94 17.18 0.34
CA PRO A 65 3.87 18.28 0.55
C PRO A 65 5.24 18.03 -0.12
N GLU A 66 5.96 19.11 -0.38
CA GLU A 66 7.37 19.04 -0.78
C GLU A 66 8.17 18.15 0.19
N PRO A 67 9.13 17.34 -0.31
CA PRO A 67 9.66 17.34 -1.69
C PRO A 67 8.91 16.45 -2.69
N PHE A 68 7.82 15.78 -2.29
CA PHE A 68 7.16 14.78 -3.15
C PHE A 68 6.26 15.38 -4.22
N GLY A 69 5.54 16.46 -3.87
CA GLY A 69 4.65 17.16 -4.78
C GLY A 69 3.58 16.23 -5.38
N ARG A 70 3.48 16.25 -6.72
CA ARG A 70 2.47 15.50 -7.47
C ARG A 70 2.95 14.10 -7.81
N LEU A 71 2.19 13.11 -7.36
CA LEU A 71 2.40 11.68 -7.57
C LEU A 71 1.21 11.06 -8.30
N GLU A 72 1.35 9.81 -8.72
CA GLU A 72 0.26 8.99 -9.25
C GLU A 72 -0.11 7.88 -8.28
N ALA A 73 -1.38 7.46 -8.28
CA ALA A 73 -1.84 6.28 -7.57
C ALA A 73 -2.73 5.43 -8.49
N PHE A 74 -2.62 4.10 -8.36
CA PHE A 74 -3.36 3.14 -9.19
C PHE A 74 -3.58 1.83 -8.43
N ASN A 75 -4.51 1.02 -8.93
CA ASN A 75 -4.89 -0.24 -8.29
C ASN A 75 -3.71 -1.23 -8.26
N THR A 76 -3.48 -1.82 -7.11
CA THR A 76 -2.55 -2.94 -6.93
C THR A 76 -3.16 -3.94 -5.95
N SER A 77 -2.85 -5.22 -6.12
CA SER A 77 -3.38 -6.27 -5.25
C SER A 77 -2.77 -6.21 -3.84
N GLY A 78 -3.34 -6.99 -2.92
CA GLY A 78 -2.78 -7.23 -1.58
C GLY A 78 -3.01 -6.13 -0.55
N GLY A 79 -3.01 -4.85 -0.94
CA GLY A 79 -3.04 -3.73 0.02
C GLY A 79 -4.33 -3.57 0.83
N THR A 80 -5.48 -4.06 0.35
CA THR A 80 -6.72 -4.13 1.14
C THR A 80 -6.71 -5.31 2.12
N SER A 81 -5.90 -6.34 1.88
CA SER A 81 -5.80 -7.55 2.69
C SER A 81 -7.19 -8.12 3.06
N THR A 82 -7.50 -8.25 4.35
CA THR A 82 -8.78 -8.76 4.86
C THR A 82 -9.87 -7.70 5.04
N LEU A 83 -9.58 -6.42 4.82
CA LEU A 83 -10.53 -5.33 5.06
C LEU A 83 -11.85 -5.51 4.27
N PRO A 84 -11.87 -5.93 2.99
CA PRO A 84 -13.12 -6.16 2.28
C PRO A 84 -13.96 -7.28 2.91
N LEU A 85 -13.32 -8.31 3.49
CA LEU A 85 -14.01 -9.40 4.19
C LEU A 85 -14.60 -8.92 5.52
N THR A 86 -13.86 -8.08 6.24
CA THR A 86 -14.29 -7.56 7.55
C THR A 86 -15.42 -6.53 7.42
N TYR A 87 -15.40 -5.72 6.36
CA TYR A 87 -16.32 -4.59 6.18
C TYR A 87 -17.39 -4.78 5.10
N GLU A 88 -17.54 -5.98 4.54
CA GLU A 88 -18.67 -6.32 3.68
C GLU A 88 -20.00 -6.02 4.42
N ASP A 89 -20.95 -5.41 3.72
CA ASP A 89 -22.23 -4.91 4.25
C ASP A 89 -22.11 -3.84 5.37
N VAL A 90 -20.90 -3.34 5.66
CA VAL A 90 -20.64 -2.28 6.66
C VAL A 90 -20.19 -0.98 6.00
N VAL A 91 -19.35 -1.07 4.96
CA VAL A 91 -18.82 0.08 4.21
C VAL A 91 -19.22 -0.07 2.74
N ASP A 92 -19.80 0.98 2.14
CA ASP A 92 -20.28 0.88 0.76
C ASP A 92 -19.10 0.72 -0.22
N ASN A 93 -18.04 1.51 -0.10
CA ASN A 93 -16.91 1.48 -1.02
C ASN A 93 -15.56 1.44 -0.28
N LEU A 94 -14.69 0.50 -0.63
CA LEU A 94 -13.35 0.38 -0.04
C LEU A 94 -12.34 -0.03 -1.12
N ASP A 95 -11.34 0.81 -1.36
CA ASP A 95 -10.28 0.54 -2.32
C ASP A 95 -8.88 0.91 -1.81
N TYR A 96 -7.89 0.21 -2.35
CA TYR A 96 -6.47 0.46 -2.11
C TYR A 96 -5.79 0.81 -3.43
N LYS A 97 -4.92 1.83 -3.37
CA LYS A 97 -4.06 2.21 -4.49
C LYS A 97 -2.63 2.45 -4.03
N THR A 98 -1.69 2.00 -4.82
CA THR A 98 -0.27 2.23 -4.57
C THR A 98 0.16 3.57 -5.15
N ILE A 99 0.86 4.37 -4.34
CA ILE A 99 1.45 5.65 -4.75
C ILE A 99 2.81 5.40 -5.42
N ARG A 100 3.05 6.04 -6.56
CA ARG A 100 4.34 6.04 -7.28
C ARG A 100 4.65 7.42 -7.87
N TYR A 101 5.91 7.61 -8.25
CA TYR A 101 6.29 8.78 -9.04
C TYR A 101 5.66 8.70 -10.44
N PRO A 102 5.31 9.86 -11.05
CA PRO A 102 4.63 9.89 -12.35
C PRO A 102 5.36 9.09 -13.44
N GLY A 103 4.59 8.30 -14.20
CA GLY A 103 5.06 7.49 -15.34
C GLY A 103 5.44 6.05 -14.97
N HIS A 104 5.60 5.73 -13.70
CA HIS A 104 5.93 4.37 -13.24
C HIS A 104 4.83 3.37 -13.61
N GLY A 105 3.60 3.62 -13.16
CA GLY A 105 2.46 2.73 -13.35
C GLY A 105 2.11 2.56 -14.82
N HIS A 106 2.24 3.61 -15.65
CA HIS A 106 2.06 3.45 -17.10
C HIS A 106 3.14 2.54 -17.71
N SER A 107 4.40 2.67 -17.28
CA SER A 107 5.49 1.80 -17.73
C SER A 107 5.22 0.34 -17.35
N MET A 108 4.82 0.09 -16.10
CA MET A 108 4.48 -1.26 -15.62
C MET A 108 3.25 -1.82 -16.32
N TRP A 109 2.24 -0.99 -16.61
CA TRP A 109 1.07 -1.35 -17.40
C TRP A 109 1.43 -1.80 -18.81
N VAL A 110 2.36 -1.12 -19.49
CA VAL A 110 2.87 -1.54 -20.80
C VAL A 110 3.53 -2.92 -20.70
N LEU A 111 4.42 -3.12 -19.72
CA LEU A 111 5.07 -4.43 -19.51
C LEU A 111 4.06 -5.55 -19.26
N MET A 112 3.05 -5.29 -18.43
CA MET A 112 1.95 -6.23 -18.17
C MET A 112 1.18 -6.56 -19.46
N LYS A 113 0.74 -5.54 -20.22
CA LYS A 113 -0.07 -5.73 -21.44
C LYS A 113 0.70 -6.37 -22.59
N LEU A 114 2.04 -6.26 -22.61
CA LEU A 114 2.90 -6.98 -23.55
C LEU A 114 3.18 -8.43 -23.14
N GLY A 115 2.69 -8.88 -21.98
CA GLY A 115 2.88 -10.25 -21.49
C GLY A 115 4.23 -10.49 -20.81
N LEU A 116 5.01 -9.44 -20.51
CA LEU A 116 6.32 -9.60 -19.87
C LEU A 116 6.23 -10.02 -18.40
N MET A 117 5.04 -9.97 -17.80
CA MET A 117 4.77 -10.47 -16.45
C MET A 117 4.07 -11.84 -16.44
N ASP A 118 3.93 -12.50 -17.61
CA ASP A 118 3.31 -13.83 -17.71
C ASP A 118 4.29 -14.93 -17.25
N SER A 119 3.79 -15.81 -16.37
CA SER A 119 4.51 -16.97 -15.84
C SER A 119 4.46 -18.20 -16.75
N THR A 120 3.68 -18.16 -17.84
CA THR A 120 3.56 -19.27 -18.80
C THR A 120 4.84 -19.37 -19.63
N GLU A 121 5.38 -20.58 -19.80
CA GLU A 121 6.54 -20.79 -20.68
C GLU A 121 6.16 -20.61 -22.16
N HIS A 122 6.97 -19.82 -22.86
CA HIS A 122 6.90 -19.67 -24.31
C HIS A 122 8.19 -20.15 -24.97
N ASP A 123 8.09 -20.64 -26.21
CA ASP A 123 9.25 -21.00 -27.03
C ASP A 123 9.71 -19.79 -27.83
N PHE A 124 10.90 -19.28 -27.52
CA PHE A 124 11.57 -18.24 -28.29
C PHE A 124 12.83 -18.84 -28.93
N ALA A 125 12.72 -19.18 -30.22
CA ALA A 125 13.81 -19.73 -31.02
C ALA A 125 14.43 -21.02 -30.41
N GLY A 126 13.60 -21.92 -29.89
CA GLY A 126 13.99 -23.20 -29.29
C GLY A 126 14.32 -23.13 -27.80
N THR A 127 14.23 -21.95 -27.18
CA THR A 127 14.40 -21.79 -25.73
C THR A 127 13.04 -21.60 -25.08
N LYS A 128 12.67 -22.51 -24.18
CA LYS A 128 11.47 -22.38 -23.36
C LYS A 128 11.76 -21.54 -22.12
N VAL A 129 11.06 -20.42 -21.97
CA VAL A 129 11.21 -19.54 -20.81
C VAL A 129 9.91 -18.76 -20.58
N ALA A 130 9.58 -18.52 -19.31
CA ALA A 130 8.52 -17.59 -18.96
C ALA A 130 9.03 -16.14 -19.06
N PRO A 131 8.34 -15.24 -19.80
CA PRO A 131 8.72 -13.83 -19.90
C PRO A 131 8.93 -13.17 -18.54
N ARG A 132 8.08 -13.52 -17.55
CA ARG A 132 8.20 -13.05 -16.17
C ARG A 132 9.56 -13.33 -15.56
N THR A 133 10.10 -14.54 -15.73
CA THR A 133 11.41 -14.91 -15.18
C THR A 133 12.54 -14.04 -15.75
N VAL A 134 12.46 -13.70 -17.04
CA VAL A 134 13.42 -12.79 -17.67
C VAL A 134 13.25 -11.37 -17.11
N LEU A 135 12.01 -10.88 -17.02
CA LEU A 135 11.72 -9.56 -16.47
C LEU A 135 12.18 -9.41 -15.02
N GLU A 136 11.91 -10.41 -14.17
CA GLU A 136 12.35 -10.44 -12.77
C GLU A 136 13.87 -10.33 -12.64
N GLY A 137 14.60 -11.11 -13.44
CA GLY A 137 16.06 -11.05 -13.49
C GLY A 137 16.56 -9.66 -13.92
N LEU A 138 15.99 -9.12 -14.99
CA LEU A 138 16.39 -7.80 -15.51
C LEU A 138 16.07 -6.66 -14.53
N LEU A 139 14.91 -6.67 -13.89
CA LEU A 139 14.55 -5.68 -12.88
C LEU A 139 15.46 -5.79 -11.65
N THR A 140 15.77 -7.00 -11.19
CA THR A 140 16.68 -7.23 -10.06
C THR A 140 18.09 -6.70 -10.34
N GLU A 141 18.59 -6.88 -11.57
CA GLU A 141 19.92 -6.43 -11.97
C GLU A 141 19.99 -4.90 -12.17
N ASN A 142 18.93 -4.30 -12.73
CA ASN A 142 18.99 -2.93 -13.22
C ASN A 142 18.32 -1.89 -12.31
N LEU A 143 17.41 -2.30 -11.41
CA LEU A 143 16.81 -1.36 -10.47
C LEU A 143 17.80 -1.02 -9.35
N PRO A 144 17.89 0.26 -8.94
CA PRO A 144 18.68 0.63 -7.78
C PRO A 144 18.07 0.02 -6.52
N LYS A 145 18.93 -0.32 -5.55
CA LYS A 145 18.47 -0.58 -4.18
C LYS A 145 18.08 0.74 -3.53
N ALA A 146 17.01 0.72 -2.73
CA ALA A 146 16.63 1.91 -1.97
C ALA A 146 17.65 2.12 -0.83
N GLU A 147 18.44 3.18 -0.92
CA GLU A 147 19.32 3.59 0.19
C GLU A 147 18.53 4.44 1.19
N LYS A 148 17.95 5.54 0.70
CA LYS A 148 17.03 6.40 1.45
C LYS A 148 15.66 6.38 0.79
N ASP A 149 14.67 5.96 1.55
CA ASP A 149 13.28 5.85 1.13
C ASP A 149 12.36 6.69 2.04
N ALA A 150 11.10 6.75 1.65
CA ALA A 150 10.03 7.34 2.41
C ALA A 150 8.74 6.54 2.20
N THR A 151 7.90 6.50 3.22
CA THR A 151 6.59 5.86 3.17
C THR A 151 5.53 6.93 3.29
N LEU A 152 4.72 7.06 2.25
CA LEU A 152 3.61 7.99 2.20
C LEU A 152 2.33 7.21 2.39
N MET A 153 1.45 7.70 3.26
CA MET A 153 0.11 7.16 3.45
C MET A 153 -0.90 8.30 3.51
N ARG A 154 -2.01 8.13 2.79
CA ARG A 154 -3.23 8.90 2.94
C ARG A 154 -4.43 7.96 2.96
N ILE A 155 -5.15 7.96 4.07
CA ILE A 155 -6.43 7.26 4.20
C ILE A 155 -7.52 8.32 4.27
N SER A 156 -8.49 8.27 3.35
CA SER A 156 -9.67 9.13 3.37
C SER A 156 -10.91 8.32 3.69
N ILE A 157 -11.68 8.75 4.68
CA ILE A 157 -12.91 8.13 5.12
C ILE A 157 -14.03 9.14 4.98
N GLU A 158 -15.02 8.84 4.14
CA GLU A 158 -16.16 9.69 3.85
C GLU A 158 -17.44 9.02 4.31
N GLY A 159 -18.38 9.82 4.83
CA GLY A 159 -19.69 9.34 5.21
C GLY A 159 -20.50 10.41 5.92
N TRP A 160 -21.42 9.99 6.79
CA TRP A 160 -22.41 10.87 7.41
C TRP A 160 -22.34 10.85 8.91
N LYS A 161 -22.53 12.02 9.54
CA LYS A 161 -22.83 12.17 10.96
C LYS A 161 -24.14 12.95 11.09
N GLY A 162 -25.20 12.31 11.52
CA GLY A 162 -26.55 12.85 11.39
C GLY A 162 -26.85 13.19 9.93
N THR A 163 -27.10 14.47 9.65
CA THR A 163 -27.39 14.99 8.30
C THR A 163 -26.19 15.67 7.63
N GLU A 164 -25.01 15.64 8.26
CA GLU A 164 -23.79 16.27 7.71
C GLU A 164 -22.91 15.21 7.05
N SER A 165 -22.53 15.43 5.80
CA SER A 165 -21.42 14.71 5.18
C SER A 165 -20.11 15.16 5.84
N ARG A 166 -19.24 14.22 6.18
CA ARG A 166 -17.92 14.50 6.76
C ARG A 166 -16.85 13.67 6.09
N LYS A 167 -15.66 14.24 5.97
CA LYS A 167 -14.46 13.54 5.54
C LYS A 167 -13.43 13.54 6.67
N ILE A 168 -12.81 12.38 6.90
CA ILE A 168 -11.74 12.20 7.88
C ILE A 168 -10.53 11.70 7.11
N GLU A 169 -9.39 12.34 7.32
CA GLU A 169 -8.14 11.95 6.69
C GLU A 169 -7.09 11.58 7.73
N TYR A 170 -6.39 10.48 7.48
CA TYR A 170 -5.16 10.11 8.18
C TYR A 170 -4.01 10.21 7.19
N ASN A 171 -2.98 10.97 7.54
CA ASN A 171 -1.81 11.18 6.71
C ASN A 171 -0.54 10.82 7.48
N MET A 172 0.40 10.18 6.81
CA MET A 172 1.73 9.87 7.34
C MET A 172 2.75 10.07 6.22
N ILE A 173 3.88 10.66 6.59
CA ILE A 173 5.09 10.68 5.78
C ILE A 173 6.22 10.29 6.74
N ASP A 174 6.70 9.05 6.62
CA ASP A 174 7.88 8.58 7.34
C ASP A 174 9.06 8.57 6.37
N TYR A 175 10.24 8.90 6.86
CA TYR A 175 11.48 8.99 6.08
C TYR A 175 12.52 8.02 6.62
N TYR A 176 13.51 7.71 5.80
CA TYR A 176 14.76 7.11 6.25
C TYR A 176 15.29 7.80 7.51
N ASP A 177 15.67 7.00 8.49
CA ASP A 177 16.18 7.47 9.77
C ASP A 177 17.71 7.44 9.76
N GLU A 178 18.32 8.63 9.72
CA GLU A 178 19.78 8.80 9.70
C GLU A 178 20.46 8.32 11.00
N ASP A 179 19.75 8.34 12.13
CA ASP A 179 20.34 8.00 13.43
C ASP A 179 20.46 6.48 13.60
N THR A 180 19.44 5.74 13.16
CA THR A 180 19.41 4.27 13.26
C THR A 180 19.87 3.56 11.99
N GLY A 181 19.89 4.27 10.86
CA GLY A 181 20.15 3.72 9.54
C GLY A 181 19.00 2.87 8.96
N LEU A 182 17.84 2.87 9.62
CA LEU A 182 16.66 2.11 9.17
C LEU A 182 15.94 2.87 8.05
N THR A 183 15.55 2.12 7.02
CA THR A 183 14.68 2.64 5.97
C THR A 183 13.28 2.90 6.54
N SER A 184 12.56 3.84 5.93
CA SER A 184 11.17 4.10 6.27
C SER A 184 10.34 2.82 6.14
N MET A 185 10.55 2.06 5.06
CA MET A 185 9.83 0.81 4.87
C MET A 185 10.13 -0.25 5.93
N MET A 186 11.37 -0.33 6.44
CA MET A 186 11.69 -1.19 7.58
C MET A 186 10.92 -0.75 8.82
N ARG A 187 10.91 0.56 9.13
CA ARG A 187 10.22 1.13 10.30
C ARG A 187 8.71 0.87 10.22
N THR A 188 8.07 1.27 9.13
CA THR A 188 6.61 1.17 8.96
C THR A 188 6.12 -0.27 8.74
N THR A 189 7.01 -1.23 8.54
CA THR A 189 6.67 -2.67 8.51
C THR A 189 6.90 -3.31 9.88
N ALA A 190 8.10 -3.15 10.44
CA ALA A 190 8.52 -3.86 11.64
C ALA A 190 7.93 -3.26 12.91
N PHE A 191 7.76 -1.94 13.00
CA PHE A 191 7.29 -1.30 14.23
C PHE A 191 5.82 -1.65 14.51
N PRO A 192 4.88 -1.58 13.54
CA PRO A 192 3.53 -2.14 13.70
C PRO A 192 3.51 -3.58 14.21
N ALA A 193 4.29 -4.47 13.59
CA ALA A 193 4.35 -5.87 13.97
C ALA A 193 4.89 -6.06 15.40
N ALA A 194 5.96 -5.33 15.76
CA ALA A 194 6.54 -5.36 17.09
C ALA A 194 5.58 -4.80 18.16
N THR A 195 4.89 -3.70 17.85
CA THR A 195 3.88 -3.09 18.74
C THR A 195 2.75 -4.07 19.02
N ILE A 196 2.20 -4.72 17.99
CA ILE A 196 1.15 -5.75 18.18
C ILE A 196 1.68 -6.92 19.02
N ALA A 197 2.93 -7.35 18.82
CA ALA A 197 3.54 -8.41 19.62
C ALA A 197 3.67 -8.02 21.11
N VAL A 198 4.02 -6.77 21.41
CA VAL A 198 4.03 -6.24 22.79
C VAL A 198 2.63 -6.21 23.38
N MET A 199 1.64 -5.71 22.64
CA MET A 199 0.24 -5.66 23.07
C MET A 199 -0.36 -7.04 23.35
N LEU A 200 0.06 -8.07 22.60
CA LEU A 200 -0.30 -9.46 22.90
C LEU A 200 0.39 -9.97 24.18
N ALA A 201 1.64 -9.57 24.41
CA ALA A 201 2.42 -10.03 25.56
C ALA A 201 2.00 -9.37 26.87
N ASP A 202 1.59 -8.11 26.85
CA ASP A 202 1.17 -7.35 28.03
C ASP A 202 -0.34 -7.44 28.34
N GLY A 203 -1.12 -8.05 27.45
CA GLY A 203 -2.56 -8.26 27.61
C GLY A 203 -3.42 -7.10 27.13
N THR A 204 -2.87 -6.11 26.42
CA THR A 204 -3.66 -5.08 25.73
C THR A 204 -4.56 -5.70 24.65
N ILE A 205 -4.13 -6.80 24.02
CA ILE A 205 -4.95 -7.65 23.16
C ILE A 205 -5.11 -9.00 23.85
N GLU A 206 -6.34 -9.36 24.20
CA GLU A 206 -6.64 -10.60 24.96
C GLU A 206 -7.27 -11.71 24.10
N GLU A 207 -7.77 -11.34 22.91
CA GLU A 207 -8.45 -12.23 22.00
C GLU A 207 -7.54 -13.36 21.51
N LYS A 208 -8.12 -14.57 21.40
CA LYS A 208 -7.39 -15.78 21.01
C LYS A 208 -7.91 -16.31 19.67
N GLY A 209 -7.00 -16.79 18.84
CA GLY A 209 -7.31 -17.40 17.54
C GLY A 209 -6.51 -16.76 16.41
N VAL A 210 -6.90 -17.06 15.17
CA VAL A 210 -6.37 -16.40 13.97
C VAL A 210 -7.35 -15.29 13.60
N LEU A 211 -7.04 -14.07 14.03
CA LEU A 211 -7.93 -12.93 13.91
C LEU A 211 -7.21 -11.79 13.17
N PRO A 212 -7.91 -11.06 12.28
CA PRO A 212 -7.30 -9.98 11.54
C PRO A 212 -7.14 -8.74 12.43
N PRO A 213 -6.09 -7.93 12.23
CA PRO A 213 -5.73 -6.84 13.14
C PRO A 213 -6.83 -5.78 13.26
N GLU A 214 -7.59 -5.51 12.21
CA GLU A 214 -8.70 -4.53 12.23
C GLU A 214 -9.85 -4.91 13.19
N ARG A 215 -9.86 -6.13 13.72
CA ARG A 215 -10.87 -6.59 14.69
C ARG A 215 -10.39 -6.63 16.14
N VAL A 216 -9.08 -6.75 16.36
CA VAL A 216 -8.54 -7.06 17.70
C VAL A 216 -7.50 -6.05 18.19
N VAL A 217 -6.86 -5.31 17.29
CA VAL A 217 -5.88 -4.31 17.69
C VAL A 217 -6.63 -3.03 18.08
N PRO A 218 -6.52 -2.56 19.33
CA PRO A 218 -7.17 -1.32 19.76
C PRO A 218 -6.50 -0.12 19.04
N PRO A 219 -7.24 0.66 18.22
CA PRO A 219 -6.63 1.65 17.34
C PRO A 219 -5.87 2.76 18.06
N GLU A 220 -6.46 3.37 19.09
CA GLU A 220 -5.85 4.51 19.77
C GLU A 220 -4.53 4.16 20.48
N PRO A 221 -4.45 3.11 21.32
CA PRO A 221 -3.18 2.69 21.92
C PRO A 221 -2.13 2.28 20.87
N PHE A 222 -2.58 1.71 19.75
CA PHE A 222 -1.67 1.27 18.69
C PHE A 222 -1.04 2.46 17.97
N ILE A 223 -1.84 3.46 17.60
CA ILE A 223 -1.34 4.69 16.97
C ILE A 223 -0.44 5.47 17.95
N GLU A 224 -0.80 5.55 19.23
CA GLU A 224 0.02 6.21 20.25
C GLU A 224 1.40 5.54 20.38
N ALA A 225 1.43 4.20 20.48
CA ALA A 225 2.69 3.45 20.56
C ALA A 225 3.57 3.61 19.31
N LEU A 226 2.97 3.80 18.12
CA LEU A 226 3.71 4.13 16.90
C LEU A 226 4.31 5.54 16.96
N GLY A 227 3.53 6.53 17.45
CA GLY A 227 4.00 7.90 17.67
C GLY A 227 5.18 7.98 18.63
N GLU A 228 5.14 7.23 19.74
CA GLU A 228 6.27 7.11 20.69
C GLU A 228 7.58 6.60 20.03
N ARG A 229 7.46 5.92 18.88
CA ARG A 229 8.58 5.38 18.08
C ARG A 229 8.88 6.23 16.84
N GLY A 230 8.29 7.43 16.77
CA GLY A 230 8.52 8.41 15.71
C GLY A 230 7.77 8.13 14.40
N ILE A 231 6.74 7.28 14.42
CA ILE A 231 5.82 7.12 13.28
C ILE A 231 4.57 7.97 13.56
N GLU A 232 4.59 9.19 13.05
CA GLU A 232 3.53 10.18 13.27
C GLU A 232 2.40 10.05 12.24
N ILE A 233 1.19 9.76 12.72
CA ILE A 233 -0.02 9.69 11.89
C ILE A 233 -0.93 10.88 12.24
N GLU A 234 -0.96 11.88 11.37
CA GLU A 234 -1.84 13.03 11.55
C GLU A 234 -3.27 12.72 11.14
N ARG A 235 -4.22 13.01 12.03
CA ARG A 235 -5.66 12.96 11.73
C ARG A 235 -6.23 14.36 11.51
N ARG A 236 -6.99 14.55 10.43
CA ARG A 236 -7.71 15.78 10.12
C ARG A 236 -9.17 15.50 9.78
N ILE A 237 -10.07 16.42 10.14
CA ILE A 237 -11.46 16.43 9.67
C ILE A 237 -11.53 17.51 8.59
N VAL A 238 -11.95 17.11 7.40
CA VAL A 238 -12.03 17.95 6.19
C VAL A 238 -13.49 18.27 5.88
#